data_AF-A0A7Y4YVL2-F1
#
_entry.id   AF-A0A7Y4YVL2-F1
#
_cell.length_a   1.000
_cell.length_b   1.000
_cell.length_c   1.000
_cell.angle_alpha   90.00
_cell.angle_beta   90.00
_cell.angle_gamma   90.00
#
_symmetry.space_group_name_H-M   'P 1'
#
loop_
_entity.id
_entity.type
_entity.pdbx_description
1 polymer ?
#
loop_
_entity_poly.entity_id
_entity_poly.type
_entity_poly.pdbx_seq_one_letter_code
_entity_poly.pdbx_strand_id
1 'polypeptide(L)'
;MTTPSSARFVNIGERTNVTGSAAFKKLILAGDYAKAVDVARQQVENGAQVIDVNMDEGLLDAVHAMTTFLKLIAAEPDIARVP
;
A
#
# COMPACT_ATOMS: atom_id res chain seq x y z
N MET A 1 15.12 26.44 -21.89
CA MET A 1 14.85 26.60 -20.44
C MET A 1 15.33 25.36 -19.74
N THR A 2 16.43 25.46 -19.00
CA THR A 2 16.97 24.36 -18.18
C THR A 2 16.14 24.26 -16.90
N THR A 3 15.27 23.26 -16.81
CA THR A 3 14.60 22.94 -15.55
C THR A 3 15.68 22.46 -14.57
N PRO A 4 15.84 23.08 -13.38
CA PRO A 4 16.74 22.54 -12.39
C PRO A 4 16.21 21.17 -11.99
N SER A 5 17.04 20.14 -12.11
CA SER A 5 16.81 18.83 -11.52
C SER A 5 16.95 18.97 -9.99
N SER A 6 15.98 19.62 -9.34
CA SER A 6 15.82 19.45 -7.91
C SER A 6 15.52 17.96 -7.69
N ALA A 7 16.34 17.27 -6.90
CA ALA A 7 16.00 15.93 -6.45
C ALA A 7 14.57 15.96 -5.89
N ARG A 8 13.63 15.33 -6.59
CA ARG A 8 12.25 15.22 -6.10
C ARG A 8 12.28 14.20 -4.97
N PHE A 9 11.97 14.64 -3.76
CA PHE A 9 11.73 13.70 -2.67
C PHE A 9 10.54 12.81 -3.07
N VAL A 10 10.67 11.50 -2.86
CA VAL A 10 9.63 10.52 -3.18
C VAL A 10 9.14 9.95 -1.86
N ASN A 11 7.89 10.26 -1.52
CA ASN A 11 7.24 9.67 -0.35
C ASN A 11 6.77 8.25 -0.70
N ILE A 12 7.28 7.26 0.02
CA ILE A 12 6.81 5.87 -0.05
C ILE A 12 5.85 5.65 1.11
N GLY A 13 4.60 5.28 0.82
CA GLY A 13 3.59 5.02 1.84
C GLY A 13 3.84 3.69 2.57
N GLU A 14 4.12 3.73 3.87
CA GLU A 14 4.51 2.57 4.70
C GLU A 14 3.35 1.84 5.41
N ARG A 15 2.13 2.39 5.40
CA ARG A 15 1.03 1.92 6.29
C ARG A 15 0.40 0.61 5.87
N THR A 16 0.64 0.16 4.65
CA THR A 16 0.23 -1.13 4.05
C THR A 16 1.20 -2.25 4.42
N ASN A 17 1.54 -2.33 5.71
CA ASN A 17 2.56 -3.22 6.24
C ASN A 17 2.02 -3.98 7.45
N VAL A 18 1.89 -5.30 7.34
CA VAL A 18 1.33 -6.18 8.38
C VAL A 18 2.20 -6.18 9.65
N THR A 19 3.51 -6.06 9.52
CA THR A 19 4.43 -6.03 10.67
C THR A 19 4.49 -4.63 11.31
N GLY A 20 4.47 -3.57 10.49
CA GLY A 20 4.65 -2.18 10.92
C GLY A 20 3.37 -1.45 11.33
N SER A 21 2.19 -1.94 10.96
CA SER A 21 0.90 -1.29 11.21
C SER A 21 -0.08 -2.22 11.90
N ALA A 22 -0.33 -1.98 13.20
CA ALA A 22 -1.29 -2.77 13.98
C ALA A 22 -2.72 -2.69 13.40
N ALA A 23 -3.08 -1.54 12.82
CA ALA A 23 -4.37 -1.37 12.15
C ALA A 23 -4.46 -2.23 10.89
N PHE A 24 -3.44 -2.17 10.02
CA PHE A 24 -3.42 -2.95 8.78
C PHE A 24 -3.36 -4.46 9.07
N LYS A 25 -2.54 -4.88 10.04
CA LYS A 25 -2.50 -6.26 10.53
C LYS A 25 -3.88 -6.79 10.88
N LYS A 26 -4.66 -6.02 11.64
CA LYS A 26 -6.02 -6.42 12.04
C LYS A 26 -6.94 -6.63 10.84
N LEU A 27 -6.84 -5.76 9.83
CA LEU A 27 -7.64 -5.87 8.60
C LEU A 27 -7.28 -7.13 7.82
N ILE A 28 -5.98 -7.36 7.59
CA ILE A 28 -5.50 -8.51 6.81
C ILE A 28 -5.82 -9.84 7.51
N LEU A 29 -5.58 -9.94 8.83
CA LEU A 29 -5.92 -11.15 9.59
C LEU A 29 -7.43 -11.41 9.68
N ALA A 30 -8.25 -10.36 9.60
CA ALA A 30 -9.71 -10.48 9.54
C ALA A 30 -10.25 -10.72 8.12
N GLY A 31 -9.39 -10.69 7.09
CA GLY A 31 -9.81 -10.76 5.69
C GLY A 31 -10.58 -9.53 5.19
N ASP A 32 -10.53 -8.41 5.92
CA ASP A 32 -11.23 -7.16 5.58
C ASP A 32 -10.41 -6.35 4.55
N TYR A 33 -10.27 -6.93 3.35
CA TYR A 33 -9.49 -6.33 2.27
C TYR A 33 -10.09 -5.03 1.73
N ALA A 34 -11.41 -4.84 1.84
CA ALA A 34 -12.05 -3.59 1.44
C ALA A 34 -11.49 -2.41 2.24
N LYS A 35 -11.42 -2.52 3.57
CA LYS A 35 -10.79 -1.48 4.39
C LYS A 35 -9.27 -1.42 4.22
N ALA A 36 -8.62 -2.54 3.91
CA ALA A 36 -7.19 -2.53 3.62
C ALA A 36 -6.87 -1.70 2.35
N VAL A 37 -7.72 -1.78 1.33
CA VAL A 37 -7.63 -0.95 0.11
C VAL A 37 -7.79 0.53 0.46
N ASP A 38 -8.70 0.87 1.38
CA ASP A 38 -8.87 2.26 1.85
C ASP A 38 -7.59 2.81 2.50
N VAL A 39 -6.81 1.99 3.22
CA VAL A 39 -5.51 2.40 3.78
C VAL A 39 -4.56 2.81 2.66
N ALA A 40 -4.47 2.03 1.58
CA ALA A 40 -3.65 2.37 0.42
C ALA A 40 -4.14 3.66 -0.26
N ARG A 41 -5.45 3.79 -0.49
CA ARG A 41 -6.05 4.99 -1.09
C ARG A 41 -5.73 6.25 -0.30
N GLN A 42 -5.90 6.20 1.03
CA GLN A 42 -5.58 7.33 1.90
C GLN A 42 -4.10 7.72 1.83
N GLN A 43 -3.18 6.77 1.67
CA GLN A 43 -1.76 7.13 1.50
C GLN A 43 -1.51 7.90 0.21
N VAL A 44 -2.12 7.46 -0.89
CA VAL A 44 -2.04 8.15 -2.19
C VAL A 44 -2.68 9.53 -2.13
N GLU A 45 -3.86 9.66 -1.51
CA GLU A 45 -4.55 10.94 -1.30
C GLU A 45 -3.71 11.92 -0.44
N ASN A 46 -2.96 11.38 0.52
CA ASN A 46 -2.06 12.15 1.39
C ASN A 46 -0.66 12.39 0.77
N GLY A 47 -0.46 12.09 -0.51
CA GLY A 47 0.73 12.45 -1.26
C GLY A 47 1.83 11.38 -1.35
N ALA A 48 1.53 10.13 -1.00
CA ALA A 48 2.42 9.03 -1.33
C ALA A 48 2.52 8.88 -2.86
N GLN A 49 3.77 8.77 -3.34
CA GLN A 49 4.09 8.63 -4.77
C GLN A 49 4.39 7.17 -5.13
N VAL A 50 4.56 6.32 -4.12
CA VAL A 50 4.78 4.87 -4.21
C VAL A 50 4.08 4.25 -3.00
N ILE A 51 3.54 3.04 -3.13
CA ILE A 51 3.01 2.28 -1.99
C ILE A 51 3.92 1.09 -1.68
N ASP A 52 4.45 1.06 -0.45
CA ASP A 52 5.14 -0.14 0.05
C ASP A 52 4.10 -1.15 0.54
N VAL A 53 4.27 -2.43 0.19
CA VAL A 53 3.36 -3.50 0.62
C VAL A 53 4.18 -4.58 1.31
N ASN A 54 3.82 -4.86 2.56
CA ASN A 54 4.41 -5.97 3.32
C ASN A 54 3.31 -6.83 3.93
N MET A 55 3.30 -8.11 3.54
CA MET A 55 2.36 -9.13 4.00
C MET A 55 3.05 -10.24 4.80
N ASP A 56 4.24 -9.98 5.34
CA ASP A 56 4.97 -10.96 6.15
C ASP A 56 4.43 -10.99 7.58
N GLU A 57 3.94 -12.16 7.99
CA GLU A 57 3.48 -12.46 9.35
C GLU A 57 3.48 -13.99 9.54
N GLY A 58 3.87 -14.47 10.72
CA GLY A 58 4.11 -15.91 10.95
C GLY A 58 2.89 -16.84 10.77
N LEU A 59 1.68 -16.32 10.81
CA LEU A 59 0.42 -17.06 10.66
C LEU A 59 -0.28 -16.79 9.32
N LEU A 60 0.28 -15.95 8.46
CA LEU A 60 -0.33 -15.55 7.19
C LEU A 60 0.31 -16.29 6.01
N ASP A 61 -0.52 -16.76 5.07
CA ASP A 61 -0.03 -17.08 3.72
C ASP A 61 0.28 -15.76 2.99
N ALA A 62 1.52 -15.31 3.16
CA ALA A 62 1.99 -14.02 2.65
C ALA A 62 1.87 -13.90 1.12
N VAL A 63 2.13 -14.99 0.38
CA VAL A 63 2.05 -14.99 -1.09
C VAL A 63 0.60 -14.83 -1.54
N HIS A 64 -0.32 -15.56 -0.91
CA HIS A 64 -1.75 -15.42 -1.19
C HIS A 64 -2.27 -14.03 -0.82
N ALA A 65 -1.91 -13.52 0.36
CA ALA A 65 -2.33 -12.19 0.82
C ALA A 65 -1.79 -11.07 -0.07
N MET A 66 -0.50 -11.13 -0.44
CA MET A 66 0.13 -10.20 -1.37
C MET A 66 -0.58 -10.20 -2.72
N THR A 67 -0.74 -11.37 -3.32
CA THR A 67 -1.39 -11.50 -4.64
C THR A 67 -2.82 -10.98 -4.63
N THR A 68 -3.56 -11.26 -3.55
CA THR A 68 -4.94 -10.79 -3.37
C THR A 68 -4.98 -9.27 -3.25
N PHE A 69 -4.18 -8.70 -2.34
CA PHE A 69 -4.17 -7.27 -2.11
C PHE A 69 -3.72 -6.47 -3.34
N LEU A 70 -2.65 -6.91 -4.02
CA LEU A 70 -2.16 -6.26 -5.23
C LEU A 70 -3.19 -6.25 -6.36
N LYS A 71 -3.93 -7.35 -6.56
CA LYS A 71 -5.01 -7.41 -7.55
C LYS A 71 -6.15 -6.45 -7.23
N LEU A 72 -6.49 -6.30 -5.95
CA LEU A 72 -7.54 -5.38 -5.52
C LEU A 72 -7.14 -3.92 -5.73
N ILE A 73 -5.95 -3.51 -5.28
CA ILE A 73 -5.50 -2.11 -5.47
C ILE A 73 -5.22 -1.80 -6.95
N ALA A 74 -4.84 -2.78 -7.77
CA ALA A 74 -4.69 -2.61 -9.21
C ALA A 74 -6.03 -2.38 -9.94
N ALA A 75 -7.15 -2.81 -9.36
CA ALA A 75 -8.48 -2.55 -9.88
C ALA A 75 -9.03 -1.16 -9.52
N GLU A 76 -8.34 -0.41 -8.65
CA GLU A 76 -8.72 0.91 -8.17
C GLU A 76 -7.88 1.98 -8.87
N PRO A 77 -8.44 2.75 -9.83
CA PRO A 77 -7.66 3.71 -10.63
C PRO A 77 -6.90 4.76 -9.82
N ASP A 78 -7.47 5.18 -8.68
CA ASP A 78 -6.86 6.19 -7.80
C ASP A 78 -5.59 5.68 -7.12
N ILE A 79 -5.46 4.36 -6.96
CA ILE A 79 -4.31 3.69 -6.35
C ILE A 79 -3.36 3.21 -7.45
N ALA A 80 -3.87 2.57 -8.50
CA ALA A 80 -3.10 1.99 -9.60
C ALA A 80 -2.27 3.00 -10.42
N ARG A 81 -2.49 4.30 -10.21
CA ARG A 81 -1.71 5.39 -10.82
C ARG A 81 -0.31 5.57 -10.21
N VAL A 82 -0.03 5.00 -9.04
CA VAL A 82 1.30 4.98 -8.42
C VAL A 82 1.86 3.56 -8.41
N PRO A 83 3.19 3.40 -8.52
CA PRO A 83 3.84 2.09 -8.38
C PRO A 83 3.75 1.54 -6.95
#